data_AF-A0A7G8WD70-F1
#
_entry.id   AF-A0A7G8WD70-F1
#
_cell.length_a   1.000
_cell.length_b   1.000
_cell.length_c   1.000
_cell.angle_alpha   90.00
_cell.angle_beta   90.00
_cell.angle_gamma   90.00
#
_symmetry.space_group_name_H-M   'P 1'
#
loop_
_entity.id
_entity.type
_entity.pdbx_description
1 polymer ?
#
loop_
_entity_poly.entity_id
_entity_poly.type
_entity_poly.pdbx_seq_one_letter_code
_entity_poly.pdbx_strand_id
1 'polypeptide(L)'
;MKKILKFKHWQLFILIVLTAAWSSPSPLQEIIRFIGLITFLIWTYAIGIYGQEKLEYLKLPTLDTKLFKINIILFPILLIVSFLLSPEQTAENTQPEFNTQTILLMPITLYMFFAFFQTIVFSCKTLAIIELKREVKFSDYLVNLILTLFLIIGVWILQPKITKLIAETENN
;
A
#
# COMPACT_ATOMS: atom_id res chain seq x y z
N MET A 1 1.62 0.80 -15.52
CA MET A 1 2.06 0.64 -14.12
C MET A 1 3.07 -0.48 -13.93
N LYS A 2 3.09 -1.52 -14.77
CA LYS A 2 4.03 -2.68 -14.69
C LYS A 2 5.53 -2.33 -14.59
N LYS A 3 5.95 -1.17 -15.12
CA LYS A 3 7.34 -0.68 -15.04
C LYS A 3 7.84 -0.55 -13.60
N ILE A 4 6.97 -0.23 -12.63
CA ILE A 4 7.37 -0.11 -11.22
C ILE A 4 7.86 -1.44 -10.62
N LEU A 5 7.38 -2.58 -11.14
CA LEU A 5 7.84 -3.91 -10.73
C LEU A 5 9.23 -4.27 -11.26
N LYS A 6 9.71 -3.51 -12.27
CA LYS A 6 11.06 -3.65 -12.84
C LYS A 6 12.08 -2.71 -12.17
N PHE A 7 11.64 -1.86 -11.24
CA PHE A 7 12.55 -0.96 -10.52
C PHE A 7 13.51 -1.76 -9.64
N LYS A 8 14.73 -1.24 -9.48
CA LYS A 8 15.67 -1.79 -8.49
C LYS A 8 15.15 -1.47 -7.09
N HIS A 9 15.41 -2.37 -6.14
CA HIS A 9 15.02 -2.20 -4.73
C HIS A 9 15.45 -0.84 -4.15
N TRP A 10 16.63 -0.34 -4.48
CA TRP A 10 17.10 0.97 -4.01
C TRP A 10 16.28 2.15 -4.55
N GLN A 11 15.76 2.06 -5.79
CA GLN A 11 14.93 3.12 -6.37
C GLN A 11 13.61 3.21 -5.62
N LEU A 12 12.98 2.07 -5.33
CA LEU A 12 11.77 2.03 -4.51
C LEU A 12 12.03 2.43 -3.06
N PHE A 13 13.18 2.08 -2.51
CA PHE A 13 13.56 2.50 -1.16
C PHE A 13 13.61 4.03 -1.07
N ILE A 14 14.25 4.70 -2.03
CA ILE A 14 14.26 6.17 -2.08
C ILE A 14 12.84 6.72 -2.24
N LEU A 15 12.08 6.21 -3.22
CA LEU A 15 10.77 6.77 -3.56
C LEU A 15 9.70 6.55 -2.51
N ILE A 16 9.80 5.49 -1.69
CA ILE A 16 8.80 5.15 -0.66
C ILE A 16 9.31 5.49 0.74
N VAL A 17 10.50 4.98 1.11
CA VAL A 17 10.98 5.04 2.49
C VAL A 17 11.57 6.42 2.80
N LEU A 18 12.46 6.94 1.94
CA LEU A 18 13.10 8.23 2.23
C LEU A 18 12.14 9.40 2.10
N THR A 19 11.21 9.35 1.14
CA THR A 19 10.15 10.37 0.98
C THR A 19 9.16 10.35 2.15
N ALA A 20 8.75 9.17 2.63
CA ALA A 20 7.88 9.07 3.81
C ALA A 20 8.58 9.52 5.10
N ALA A 21 9.87 9.21 5.26
CA ALA A 21 10.68 9.61 6.40
C ALA A 21 11.16 11.08 6.34
N TRP A 22 10.89 11.79 5.25
CA TRP A 22 11.33 13.18 5.08
C TRP A 22 10.67 14.07 6.14
N SER A 23 11.51 14.77 6.90
CA SER A 23 11.10 15.77 7.89
C SER A 23 11.77 17.09 7.54
N SER A 24 10.94 18.11 7.33
CA SER A 24 11.38 19.46 6.98
C SER A 24 10.30 20.43 7.44
N PRO A 25 10.64 21.59 8.02
CA PRO A 25 9.66 22.58 8.45
C PRO A 25 8.92 23.28 7.30
N SER A 26 9.18 22.91 6.04
CA SER A 26 8.57 23.53 4.86
C SER A 26 7.28 22.82 4.40
N PRO A 27 6.33 23.51 3.78
CA PRO A 27 5.12 22.91 3.18
C PRO A 27 5.41 21.82 2.14
N LEU A 28 6.64 21.79 1.61
CA LEU A 28 7.13 20.74 0.71
C LEU A 28 7.12 19.36 1.37
N GLN A 29 7.19 19.29 2.70
CA GLN A 29 7.15 18.03 3.45
C GLN A 29 5.91 17.20 3.11
N GLU A 30 4.73 17.82 3.10
CA GLU A 30 3.49 17.11 2.83
C GLU A 30 3.47 16.58 1.40
N ILE A 31 3.87 17.41 0.43
CA ILE A 31 3.96 17.00 -0.98
C ILE A 31 4.90 15.79 -1.15
N ILE A 32 6.06 15.81 -0.49
CA ILE A 32 7.03 14.70 -0.55
C ILE A 32 6.45 13.43 0.07
N ARG A 33 5.74 13.53 1.20
CA ARG A 33 5.05 12.39 1.83
C ARG A 33 3.96 11.81 0.95
N PHE A 34 3.17 12.67 0.30
CA PHE A 34 2.17 12.26 -0.69
C PHE A 34 2.81 11.49 -1.84
N ILE A 35 3.96 11.93 -2.37
CA ILE A 35 4.69 11.19 -3.40
C ILE A 35 5.08 9.79 -2.91
N GLY A 36 5.59 9.68 -1.69
CA GLY A 36 5.91 8.39 -1.07
C GLY A 36 4.71 7.46 -0.95
N LEU A 37 3.59 8.00 -0.45
CA LEU A 37 2.34 7.26 -0.30
C LEU A 37 1.80 6.79 -1.64
N ILE A 38 1.71 7.67 -2.63
CA ILE A 38 1.21 7.34 -3.96
C ILE A 38 2.11 6.30 -4.63
N THR A 39 3.44 6.41 -4.47
CA THR A 39 4.36 5.39 -4.98
C THR A 39 4.11 4.04 -4.32
N PHE A 40 3.92 4.00 -3.01
CA PHE A 40 3.59 2.78 -2.28
C PHE A 40 2.27 2.16 -2.75
N LEU A 41 1.23 2.98 -2.96
CA LEU A 41 -0.07 2.51 -3.46
C LEU A 41 0.04 1.99 -4.90
N ILE A 42 0.79 2.66 -5.78
CA ILE A 42 1.02 2.19 -7.16
C ILE A 42 1.80 0.87 -7.15
N TRP A 43 2.80 0.74 -6.27
CA TRP A 43 3.56 -0.50 -6.12
C TRP A 43 2.67 -1.65 -5.61
N THR A 44 1.86 -1.40 -4.59
CA THR A 44 0.90 -2.36 -4.04
C THR A 44 -0.16 -2.76 -5.07
N TYR A 45 -0.68 -1.78 -5.84
CA TYR A 45 -1.59 -1.99 -6.97
C TYR A 45 -0.97 -2.91 -8.02
N ALA A 46 0.28 -2.63 -8.40
CA ALA A 46 0.98 -3.39 -9.41
C ALA A 46 1.18 -4.85 -8.98
N ILE A 47 1.55 -5.11 -7.72
CA ILE A 47 1.65 -6.48 -7.19
C ILE A 47 0.28 -7.17 -7.23
N GLY A 48 -0.77 -6.49 -6.76
CA GLY A 48 -2.12 -7.04 -6.71
C GLY A 48 -2.66 -7.38 -8.10
N ILE A 49 -2.72 -6.42 -9.02
CA ILE A 49 -3.34 -6.64 -10.35
C ILE A 49 -2.47 -7.50 -11.26
N TYR A 50 -1.20 -7.14 -11.46
CA TYR A 50 -0.34 -7.93 -12.35
C TYR A 50 -0.01 -9.31 -11.75
N GLY A 51 -0.06 -9.43 -10.42
CA GLY A 51 0.00 -10.74 -9.77
C GLY A 51 -1.24 -11.59 -10.07
N GLN A 52 -2.44 -11.03 -10.06
CA GLN A 52 -3.65 -11.78 -10.45
C GLN A 52 -3.64 -12.18 -11.93
N GLU A 53 -3.23 -11.29 -12.84
CA GLU A 53 -3.00 -11.65 -14.26
C GLU A 53 -2.00 -12.82 -14.38
N LYS A 54 -0.96 -12.82 -13.54
CA LYS A 54 0.03 -13.90 -13.52
C LYS A 54 -0.56 -15.22 -13.00
N LEU A 55 -1.44 -15.16 -12.00
CA LEU A 55 -2.15 -16.33 -11.48
C LEU A 55 -3.05 -16.95 -12.55
N GLU A 56 -3.79 -16.13 -13.30
CA GLU A 56 -4.62 -16.58 -14.43
C GLU A 56 -3.78 -17.28 -15.51
N TYR A 57 -2.66 -16.67 -15.92
CA TYR A 57 -1.74 -17.27 -16.89
C TYR A 57 -1.19 -18.63 -16.42
N LEU A 58 -0.88 -18.74 -15.12
CA LEU A 58 -0.37 -19.99 -14.51
C LEU A 58 -1.49 -20.99 -14.17
N LYS A 59 -2.76 -20.68 -14.45
CA LYS A 59 -3.93 -21.48 -14.08
C LYS A 59 -4.00 -21.79 -12.57
N LEU A 60 -3.58 -20.82 -11.76
CA LEU A 60 -3.62 -20.88 -10.30
C LEU A 60 -4.90 -20.23 -9.76
N PRO A 61 -5.29 -20.52 -8.50
CA PRO A 61 -6.45 -19.90 -7.86
C PRO A 61 -6.34 -18.38 -7.83
N THR A 62 -7.35 -17.68 -8.37
CA THR A 62 -7.44 -16.22 -8.38
C THR A 62 -8.27 -15.70 -7.22
N LEU A 63 -8.09 -14.41 -6.91
CA LEU A 63 -8.81 -13.71 -5.87
C LEU A 63 -9.74 -12.65 -6.49
N ASP A 64 -10.88 -12.38 -5.83
CA ASP A 64 -11.76 -11.30 -6.26
C ASP A 64 -11.06 -9.94 -6.12
N THR A 65 -10.89 -9.25 -7.24
CA THR A 65 -10.22 -7.95 -7.32
C THR A 65 -11.11 -6.76 -7.00
N LYS A 66 -12.44 -6.93 -6.88
CA LYS A 66 -13.39 -5.82 -6.72
C LYS A 66 -13.10 -4.98 -5.48
N LEU A 67 -13.07 -5.61 -4.31
CA LEU A 67 -12.84 -4.91 -3.04
C LEU A 67 -11.45 -4.25 -3.02
N PHE A 68 -10.44 -4.92 -3.56
CA PHE A 68 -9.08 -4.39 -3.69
C PHE A 68 -9.03 -3.11 -4.54
N LYS A 69 -9.63 -3.15 -5.75
CA LYS A 69 -9.67 -2.00 -6.68
C LYS A 69 -10.43 -0.81 -6.09
N ILE A 70 -11.52 -1.08 -5.37
CA ILE A 70 -12.28 -0.03 -4.70
C ILE A 70 -11.43 0.59 -3.58
N ASN A 71 -10.89 -0.23 -2.67
CA ASN A 71 -10.16 0.25 -1.50
C ASN A 71 -8.88 1.01 -1.86
N ILE A 72 -8.13 0.56 -2.87
CA ILE A 72 -6.86 1.20 -3.26
C ILE A 72 -7.06 2.59 -3.87
N ILE A 73 -8.22 2.85 -4.48
CA ILE A 73 -8.61 4.17 -5.01
C ILE A 73 -9.30 5.00 -3.93
N LEU A 74 -10.16 4.38 -3.12
CA LEU A 74 -10.93 5.05 -2.09
C LEU A 74 -10.05 5.56 -0.95
N PHE A 75 -8.99 4.83 -0.59
CA PHE A 75 -8.06 5.22 0.48
C PHE A 75 -7.45 6.63 0.28
N PRO A 76 -6.76 6.96 -0.85
CA PRO A 76 -6.21 8.31 -1.03
C PRO A 76 -7.30 9.39 -1.11
N ILE A 77 -8.51 9.07 -1.60
CA ILE A 77 -9.64 10.01 -1.62
C ILE A 77 -10.07 10.33 -0.19
N LEU A 78 -10.27 9.31 0.65
CA LEU A 78 -10.66 9.50 2.05
C LEU A 78 -9.59 10.25 2.85
N LEU A 79 -8.31 10.08 2.52
CA LEU A 79 -7.22 10.81 3.14
C LEU A 79 -7.25 12.30 2.80
N ILE A 80 -7.56 12.65 1.55
CA ILE A 80 -7.76 14.06 1.15
C ILE A 80 -9.00 14.63 1.86
N VAL A 81 -10.11 13.87 1.89
CA VAL A 81 -11.34 14.29 2.58
C VAL A 81 -11.07 14.51 4.07
N SER A 82 -10.34 13.61 4.74
CA SER A 82 -10.01 13.77 6.16
C SER A 82 -9.12 14.99 6.40
N PHE A 83 -8.19 15.28 5.50
CA PHE A 83 -7.35 16.48 5.58
C PHE A 83 -8.19 17.76 5.45
N LEU A 84 -9.14 17.80 4.51
CA LEU A 84 -10.04 18.95 4.31
C LEU A 84 -11.05 19.16 5.45
N LEU A 85 -11.44 18.09 6.13
CA LEU A 85 -12.38 18.13 7.26
C LEU A 85 -11.69 18.31 8.63
N SER A 86 -10.36 18.27 8.68
CA SER A 86 -9.62 18.39 9.92
C SER A 86 -9.77 19.82 10.48
N PRO A 87 -10.21 19.99 11.74
CA PRO A 87 -10.31 21.32 12.35
C PRO A 87 -8.93 21.97 12.41
N GLU A 88 -8.86 23.26 12.09
CA GLU A 88 -7.65 24.05 12.30
C GLU A 88 -7.29 24.01 13.80
N GLN A 89 -6.14 23.43 14.13
CA GLN A 89 -5.64 23.43 15.50
C GLN A 89 -5.17 24.85 15.85
N THR A 90 -6.08 25.66 16.38
CA THR A 90 -5.72 26.88 17.09
C THR A 90 -5.10 26.50 18.43
N ALA A 91 -3.93 27.07 18.73
CA ALA A 91 -3.05 26.66 19.83
C ALA A 91 -3.64 26.83 21.26
N GLU A 92 -4.88 27.30 21.39
CA GLU A 92 -5.48 27.67 22.69
C GLU A 92 -6.37 26.59 23.32
N ASN A 93 -6.79 25.55 22.58
CA ASN A 93 -7.72 24.54 23.11
C ASN A 93 -7.05 23.18 23.31
N THR A 94 -6.48 22.98 24.51
CA THR A 94 -5.79 21.74 24.92
C THR A 94 -6.74 20.62 25.38
N GLN A 95 -8.06 20.81 25.29
CA GLN A 95 -9.04 19.78 25.63
C GLN A 95 -9.62 19.18 24.34
N PRO A 96 -9.59 17.83 24.18
CA PRO A 96 -10.28 17.18 23.08
C PRO A 96 -11.79 17.28 23.33
N GLU A 97 -12.39 18.39 22.90
CA GLU A 97 -13.84 18.50 22.86
C GLU A 97 -14.37 17.53 21.80
N PHE A 98 -15.34 16.69 22.17
CA PHE A 98 -16.08 15.85 21.23
C PHE A 98 -16.96 16.74 20.35
N ASN A 99 -16.34 17.40 19.37
CA ASN A 99 -17.05 18.15 18.35
C ASN A 99 -17.66 17.18 17.31
N THR A 100 -18.76 17.58 16.67
CA THR A 100 -19.43 16.86 15.59
C THR A 100 -18.47 16.42 14.48
N GLN A 101 -17.44 17.23 14.19
CA GLN A 101 -16.39 16.90 13.22
C GLN A 101 -15.55 15.69 13.64
N THR A 102 -15.17 15.59 14.92
CA THR A 102 -14.41 14.45 15.46
C THR A 102 -15.21 13.15 15.38
N ILE A 103 -16.52 13.21 15.66
CA ILE A 103 -17.43 12.06 15.55
C ILE A 103 -17.54 11.57 14.10
N LEU A 104 -17.55 12.48 13.13
CA LEU A 104 -17.60 12.14 11.71
C LEU A 104 -16.26 11.57 11.19
N LEU A 105 -15.13 12.07 11.70
CA LEU A 105 -13.79 11.67 11.26
C LEU A 105 -13.40 10.26 11.76
N MET A 106 -13.95 9.84 12.91
CA MET A 106 -13.69 8.52 13.50
C MET A 106 -14.02 7.34 12.56
N PRO A 107 -15.24 7.18 12.01
CA PRO A 107 -15.55 6.07 11.10
C PRO A 107 -14.76 6.15 9.80
N ILE A 108 -14.50 7.36 9.28
CA ILE A 108 -13.66 7.56 8.10
C ILE A 108 -12.25 7.00 8.35
N THR A 109 -11.66 7.37 9.48
CA THR A 109 -10.31 6.92 9.87
C THR A 109 -10.25 5.42 10.07
N LEU A 110 -11.24 4.83 10.75
CA LEU A 110 -11.31 3.38 10.95
C LEU A 110 -11.43 2.63 9.62
N TYR A 111 -12.26 3.12 8.70
CA TYR A 111 -12.38 2.53 7.38
C TYR A 111 -11.10 2.72 6.55
N MET A 112 -10.40 3.85 6.66
CA MET A 112 -9.10 4.03 6.01
C MET A 112 -8.08 2.99 6.47
N PHE A 113 -8.01 2.67 7.77
CA PHE A 113 -7.17 1.58 8.28
C PHE A 113 -7.56 0.23 7.67
N PHE A 114 -8.86 -0.07 7.61
CA PHE A 114 -9.35 -1.28 6.97
C PHE A 114 -8.98 -1.34 5.49
N ALA A 115 -9.23 -0.28 4.72
CA ALA A 115 -8.95 -0.21 3.29
C ALA A 115 -7.45 -0.38 3.01
N PHE A 116 -6.60 0.35 3.75
CA PHE A 116 -5.15 0.23 3.64
C PHE A 116 -4.67 -1.19 3.95
N PHE A 117 -5.07 -1.75 5.09
CA PHE A 117 -4.65 -3.08 5.50
C PHE A 117 -5.16 -4.16 4.53
N GLN A 118 -6.41 -4.06 4.08
CA GLN A 118 -6.99 -5.00 3.12
C GLN A 118 -6.22 -4.98 1.80
N THR A 119 -5.78 -3.82 1.30
CA THR A 119 -4.99 -3.75 0.06
C THR A 119 -3.61 -4.40 0.21
N ILE A 120 -2.94 -4.19 1.35
CA ILE A 120 -1.65 -4.84 1.64
C ILE A 120 -1.81 -6.36 1.73
N VAL A 121 -2.80 -6.84 2.49
CA VAL A 121 -3.09 -8.27 2.66
C VAL A 121 -3.39 -8.90 1.30
N PHE A 122 -4.19 -8.25 0.46
CA PHE A 122 -4.49 -8.74 -0.88
C PHE A 122 -3.23 -8.93 -1.73
N SER A 123 -2.34 -7.94 -1.76
CA SER A 123 -1.09 -8.00 -2.53
C SER A 123 -0.12 -9.05 -1.97
N CYS A 124 0.01 -9.16 -0.65
CA CYS A 124 0.87 -10.16 -0.01
C CYS A 124 0.36 -11.59 -0.26
N LYS A 125 -0.96 -11.79 -0.16
CA LYS A 125 -1.61 -13.07 -0.45
C LYS A 125 -1.43 -13.46 -1.91
N THR A 126 -1.63 -12.51 -2.83
CA THR A 126 -1.41 -12.72 -4.27
C THR A 126 0.03 -13.19 -4.54
N LEU A 127 1.02 -12.49 -3.96
CA LEU A 127 2.43 -12.86 -4.11
C LEU A 127 2.73 -14.26 -3.56
N ALA A 128 2.15 -14.63 -2.42
CA ALA A 128 2.35 -15.95 -1.82
C ALA A 128 1.73 -17.09 -2.66
N ILE A 129 0.59 -16.87 -3.31
CA ILE A 129 0.01 -17.87 -4.22
C ILE A 129 0.94 -18.08 -5.42
N ILE A 130 1.52 -17.02 -5.97
CA ILE A 130 2.48 -17.12 -7.09
C ILE A 130 3.73 -17.90 -6.68
N GLU A 131 4.24 -17.61 -5.48
CA GLU A 131 5.44 -18.25 -4.94
C GLU A 131 5.23 -19.74 -4.65
N LEU A 132 4.15 -20.08 -3.95
CA LEU A 132 3.88 -21.45 -3.49
C LEU A 132 3.11 -22.29 -4.51
N LYS A 133 2.56 -21.66 -5.56
CA LYS A 133 1.76 -22.29 -6.62
C LYS A 133 0.59 -23.13 -6.10
N ARG A 134 -0.02 -22.71 -4.99
CA ARG A 134 -1.18 -23.33 -4.36
C ARG A 134 -2.02 -22.30 -3.62
N GLU A 135 -3.21 -22.70 -3.17
CA GLU A 135 -3.95 -21.91 -2.20
C GLU A 135 -3.15 -21.73 -0.90
N VAL A 136 -3.24 -20.52 -0.34
CA VAL A 136 -2.43 -20.09 0.80
C VAL A 136 -3.28 -19.76 2.01
N LYS A 137 -2.78 -20.16 3.19
CA LYS A 137 -3.33 -19.79 4.50
C LYS A 137 -2.67 -18.50 5.00
N PHE A 138 -3.19 -17.91 6.07
CA PHE A 138 -2.62 -16.68 6.66
C PHE A 138 -1.13 -16.82 7.00
N SER A 139 -0.73 -17.96 7.56
CA SER A 139 0.68 -18.25 7.90
C SER A 139 1.62 -18.20 6.69
N ASP A 140 1.13 -18.58 5.51
CA ASP A 140 1.95 -18.66 4.29
C ASP A 140 2.36 -17.27 3.78
N TYR A 141 1.56 -16.22 4.03
CA TYR A 141 1.86 -14.84 3.61
C TYR A 141 2.20 -13.88 4.75
N LEU A 142 2.25 -14.36 6.00
CA LEU A 142 2.58 -13.54 7.17
C LEU A 142 3.94 -12.85 7.03
N VAL A 143 4.95 -13.55 6.51
CA VAL A 143 6.28 -12.97 6.28
C VAL A 143 6.23 -11.83 5.27
N ASN A 144 5.51 -12.01 4.15
CA ASN A 144 5.33 -10.95 3.16
C ASN A 144 4.59 -9.74 3.76
N LEU A 145 3.62 -9.97 4.64
CA LEU A 145 2.88 -8.92 5.36
C LEU A 145 3.80 -8.13 6.29
N ILE A 146 4.58 -8.83 7.13
CA ILE A 146 5.55 -8.19 8.05
C ILE A 146 6.57 -7.38 7.24
N LEU A 147 7.15 -7.94 6.17
CA LEU A 147 8.07 -7.22 5.31
C LEU A 147 7.41 -5.97 4.70
N THR A 148 6.16 -6.05 4.26
CA THR A 148 5.46 -4.89 3.69
C THR A 148 5.15 -3.81 4.74
N LEU A 149 4.94 -4.16 6.01
CA LEU A 149 4.77 -3.18 7.09
C LEU A 149 6.12 -2.56 7.51
N PHE A 150 7.19 -3.34 7.53
CA PHE A 150 8.55 -2.89 7.84
C PHE A 150 9.34 -2.53 6.58
N LEU A 151 8.86 -1.54 5.83
CA LEU A 151 9.36 -1.18 4.49
C LEU A 151 10.86 -0.89 4.40
N ILE A 152 11.49 -0.42 5.49
CA ILE A 152 12.93 -0.16 5.55
C ILE A 152 13.73 -1.39 5.12
N ILE A 153 13.32 -2.58 5.57
CA ILE A 153 13.94 -3.87 5.21
C ILE A 153 13.11 -4.55 4.11
N GLY A 154 11.79 -4.43 4.20
CA GLY A 154 10.84 -5.06 3.30
C GLY A 154 11.10 -4.83 1.83
N VAL A 155 11.38 -3.58 1.43
CA VAL A 155 11.61 -3.24 0.02
C VAL A 155 12.83 -3.98 -0.55
N TRP A 156 13.88 -4.18 0.26
CA TRP A 156 15.09 -4.87 -0.17
C TRP A 156 14.89 -6.35 -0.42
N ILE A 157 13.93 -6.98 0.28
CA ILE A 157 13.65 -8.41 0.15
C ILE A 157 12.51 -8.65 -0.84
N LEU A 158 11.42 -7.89 -0.72
CA LEU A 158 10.22 -8.06 -1.53
C LEU A 158 10.45 -7.65 -2.98
N GLN A 159 11.11 -6.53 -3.26
CA GLN A 159 11.22 -6.05 -4.63
C GLN A 159 11.95 -7.04 -5.56
N PRO A 160 13.15 -7.56 -5.22
CA PRO A 160 13.83 -8.55 -6.08
C PRO A 160 13.01 -9.82 -6.27
N LYS A 161 12.30 -10.27 -5.24
CA LYS A 161 11.39 -11.42 -5.29
C LYS A 161 10.24 -11.18 -6.25
N ILE A 162 9.59 -10.01 -6.17
CA ILE A 162 8.49 -9.62 -7.05
C ILE A 162 8.95 -9.54 -8.51
N THR A 163 10.11 -8.94 -8.78
CA THR A 163 10.66 -8.86 -10.14
C THR A 163 10.83 -10.25 -10.76
N LYS A 164 11.40 -11.21 -10.03
CA LYS A 164 11.56 -12.60 -10.49
C LYS A 164 10.23 -13.31 -10.74
N LEU A 165 9.28 -13.17 -9.82
CA LEU A 165 8.02 -13.92 -9.86
C LEU A 165 7.00 -13.36 -10.87
N ILE A 166 6.99 -12.04 -11.08
CA ILE A 166 5.94 -11.37 -11.85
C ILE A 166 6.49 -10.72 -13.12
N ALA A 167 7.69 -10.13 -13.09
CA ALA A 167 8.18 -9.27 -14.18
C ALA A 167 9.03 -10.01 -15.23
N GLU A 168 9.71 -11.10 -14.87
CA GLU A 168 10.65 -11.80 -15.76
C GLU A 168 10.02 -12.89 -16.65
N THR A 169 8.77 -13.27 -16.41
CA THR A 169 8.15 -14.39 -17.13
C THR A 169 7.51 -14.03 -18.48
N GLU A 170 7.71 -12.81 -18.99
CA GLU A 170 7.23 -12.36 -20.32
C GLU A 170 8.25 -12.58 -21.44
N ASN A 171 9.46 -13.06 -21.15
CA ASN A 171 10.50 -13.32 -22.15
C ASN A 171 10.48 -14.77 -22.71
N ASN A 172 9.44 -15.55 -22.45
CA ASN A 172 9.23 -16.88 -23.02
C ASN A 172 7.89 -16.95 -23.76
#